data_AF-A0AAD9NRT7-F1
#
_entry.id   AF-A0AAD9NRT7-F1
#
_cell.length_a   1.000
_cell.length_b   1.000
_cell.length_c   1.000
_cell.angle_alpha   90.00
_cell.angle_beta   90.00
_cell.angle_gamma   90.00
#
_symmetry.space_group_name_H-M   'P 1'
#
loop_
_entity.id
_entity.type
_entity.pdbx_description
1 polymer ?
#
loop_
_entity_poly.entity_id
_entity_poly.type
_entity_poly.pdbx_seq_one_letter_code
_entity_poly.pdbx_strand_id
1 'polypeptide(L)'
;MKLTNQSNDDAIEQLLWQTRRQYNAWLDENKDVVFNATTWIRPILAHNVTRNYEALCRGDIGNDHYMDPTARCRYKPGSIGYVRYKEETLSDDPGIVMFYDVISDAESSAVRDMARSQVGTKY
;
A
#
# COMPACT_ATOMS: atom_id res chain seq x y z
N MET A 1 -25.69 -23.42 -21.29
CA MET A 1 -25.46 -22.00 -21.62
C MET A 1 -24.61 -21.40 -20.49
N LYS A 2 -23.28 -21.45 -20.62
CA LYS A 2 -22.29 -20.89 -19.67
C LYS A 2 -21.24 -20.16 -20.52
N LEU A 3 -21.51 -18.92 -20.93
CA LEU A 3 -20.61 -18.17 -21.83
C LEU A 3 -20.43 -16.70 -21.46
N THR A 4 -20.94 -16.24 -20.32
CA THR A 4 -20.89 -14.80 -19.95
C THR A 4 -19.84 -14.44 -18.90
N ASN A 5 -19.24 -15.40 -18.21
CA ASN A 5 -18.34 -15.09 -17.09
C ASN A 5 -16.87 -14.95 -17.52
N GLN A 6 -16.41 -15.75 -18.49
CA GLN A 6 -15.01 -15.74 -18.93
C GLN A 6 -14.59 -14.37 -19.51
N SER A 7 -15.44 -13.76 -20.33
CA SER A 7 -15.16 -12.45 -20.95
C SER A 7 -15.08 -11.31 -19.94
N ASN A 8 -15.77 -11.42 -18.80
CA ASN A 8 -15.77 -10.39 -17.77
C ASN A 8 -14.54 -10.53 -16.88
N ASP A 9 -14.16 -11.76 -16.57
CA ASP A 9 -12.94 -12.07 -15.80
C ASP A 9 -11.69 -11.60 -16.56
N ASP A 10 -11.62 -11.85 -17.88
CA ASP A 10 -10.50 -11.41 -18.72
C ASP A 10 -10.40 -9.87 -18.79
N ALA A 11 -11.54 -9.17 -18.82
CA ALA A 11 -11.59 -7.70 -18.84
C ALA A 11 -11.14 -7.10 -17.50
N ILE A 12 -11.51 -7.74 -16.38
CA ILE A 12 -11.06 -7.37 -15.04
C ILE A 12 -9.53 -7.54 -14.96
N GLU A 13 -9.00 -8.69 -15.35
CA GLU A 13 -7.55 -8.94 -15.36
C GLU A 13 -6.80 -7.87 -16.17
N GLN A 14 -7.25 -7.55 -17.38
CA GLN A 14 -6.61 -6.50 -18.19
C GLN A 14 -6.58 -5.13 -17.49
N LEU A 15 -7.66 -4.76 -16.80
CA LEU A 15 -7.77 -3.51 -16.05
C LEU A 15 -6.82 -3.50 -14.84
N LEU A 16 -6.69 -4.63 -14.15
CA LEU A 16 -5.76 -4.81 -13.03
C LEU A 16 -4.30 -4.66 -13.49
N TRP A 17 -3.92 -5.30 -14.60
CA TRP A 17 -2.60 -5.20 -15.21
C TRP A 17 -2.26 -3.77 -15.70
N GLN A 18 -3.24 -3.04 -16.23
CA GLN A 18 -3.06 -1.63 -16.61
C GLN A 18 -2.85 -0.76 -15.37
N THR A 19 -3.67 -0.95 -14.35
CA THR A 19 -3.59 -0.22 -13.07
C THR A 19 -2.21 -0.39 -12.43
N ARG A 20 -1.71 -1.64 -12.37
CA ARG A 20 -0.38 -1.93 -11.81
C ARG A 20 0.76 -1.27 -12.58
N ARG A 21 0.69 -1.29 -13.92
CA ARG A 21 1.71 -0.65 -14.77
C ARG A 21 1.78 0.85 -14.55
N GLN A 22 0.63 1.52 -14.47
CA GLN A 22 0.57 2.95 -14.21
C GLN A 22 1.18 3.30 -12.84
N TYR A 23 0.89 2.49 -11.82
CA TYR A 23 1.44 2.67 -10.49
C TYR A 23 2.97 2.51 -10.46
N ASN A 24 3.49 1.42 -11.03
CA ASN A 24 4.93 1.15 -11.04
C ASN A 24 5.70 2.17 -11.88
N ALA A 25 5.15 2.59 -13.03
CA ALA A 25 5.77 3.64 -13.84
C ALA A 25 5.89 4.95 -13.07
N TRP A 26 4.84 5.34 -12.32
CA TRP A 26 4.91 6.53 -11.48
C TRP A 26 5.99 6.42 -10.40
N LEU A 27 6.08 5.27 -9.73
CA LEU A 27 7.12 5.03 -8.71
C LEU A 27 8.52 5.16 -9.31
N ASP A 28 8.75 4.57 -10.48
CA ASP A 28 10.05 4.59 -11.14
C ASP A 28 10.43 6.00 -11.61
N GLU A 29 9.46 6.76 -12.14
CA GLU A 29 9.63 8.16 -12.56
C GLU A 29 9.93 9.11 -11.39
N ASN A 30 9.33 8.85 -10.22
CA ASN A 30 9.41 9.73 -9.05
C ASN A 30 10.33 9.19 -7.96
N LYS A 31 11.11 8.14 -8.24
CA LYS A 31 11.96 7.45 -7.27
C LYS A 31 12.84 8.41 -6.47
N ASP A 32 13.45 9.39 -7.14
CA ASP A 32 14.38 10.32 -6.48
C ASP A 32 13.64 11.20 -5.47
N VAL A 33 12.42 11.66 -5.80
CA VAL A 33 11.55 12.46 -4.92
C VAL A 33 11.03 11.63 -3.75
N VAL A 34 10.67 10.37 -4.01
CA VAL A 34 10.17 9.45 -2.98
C VAL A 34 11.27 9.10 -1.97
N PHE A 35 12.52 9.00 -2.41
CA PHE A 35 13.66 8.57 -1.57
C PHE A 35 14.46 9.70 -0.94
N ASN A 36 14.44 10.92 -1.49
CA ASN A 36 15.13 12.06 -0.91
C ASN A 36 14.25 12.92 0.01
N ALA A 37 12.92 12.75 -0.04
CA ALA A 37 12.01 13.50 0.81
C ALA A 37 12.04 12.94 2.23
N THR A 38 12.10 13.83 3.22
CA THR A 38 11.83 13.49 4.64
C THR A 38 10.41 12.98 4.87
N THR A 39 9.55 13.12 3.87
CA THR A 39 8.14 12.72 3.88
C THR A 39 7.80 12.00 2.58
N TRP A 40 7.29 10.77 2.68
CA TRP A 40 6.81 10.04 1.51
C TRP A 40 5.63 10.75 0.85
N ILE A 41 5.68 10.91 -0.47
CA ILE A 41 4.60 11.53 -1.26
C ILE A 41 3.79 10.43 -1.93
N ARG A 42 2.48 10.43 -1.68
CA ARG A 42 1.57 9.48 -2.32
C ARG A 42 1.42 9.79 -3.82
N PRO A 43 1.44 8.77 -4.69
CA PRO A 43 1.14 8.93 -6.11
C PRO A 43 -0.19 9.67 -6.33
N ILE A 44 -0.15 10.76 -7.10
CA ILE A 44 -1.36 11.47 -7.55
C ILE A 44 -1.88 10.75 -8.80
N LEU A 45 -2.43 9.55 -8.60
CA LEU A 45 -3.07 8.78 -9.66
C LEU A 45 -4.56 9.08 -9.71
N ALA A 46 -5.17 8.82 -10.88
CA ALA A 46 -6.61 8.91 -11.03
C ALA A 46 -7.31 8.02 -9.99
N HIS A 47 -8.40 8.51 -9.40
CA HIS A 47 -9.05 7.87 -8.26
C HIS A 47 -9.47 6.41 -8.52
N ASN A 48 -9.85 6.08 -9.75
CA ASN A 48 -10.13 4.70 -10.18
C ASN A 48 -8.88 3.81 -10.15
N VAL A 49 -7.73 4.31 -10.60
CA VAL A 49 -6.44 3.60 -10.56
C VAL A 49 -6.05 3.33 -9.10
N THR A 50 -6.14 4.33 -8.24
CA THR A 50 -5.83 4.18 -6.81
C THR A 50 -6.77 3.17 -6.13
N ARG A 51 -8.07 3.25 -6.37
CA ARG A 51 -9.06 2.32 -5.80
C ARG A 51 -8.83 0.89 -6.26
N ASN A 52 -8.59 0.68 -7.56
CA ASN A 52 -8.36 -0.65 -8.12
C ASN A 52 -7.05 -1.24 -7.62
N TYR A 53 -6.00 -0.42 -7.51
CA TYR A 53 -4.72 -0.84 -6.95
C TYR A 53 -4.86 -1.23 -5.48
N GLU A 54 -5.56 -0.44 -4.66
CA GLU A 54 -5.83 -0.79 -3.27
C GLU A 54 -6.64 -2.10 -3.14
N ALA A 55 -7.60 -2.31 -4.04
CA ALA A 55 -8.40 -3.52 -4.06
C ALA A 55 -7.57 -4.75 -4.46
N LEU A 56 -6.58 -4.60 -5.35
CA LEU A 56 -5.55 -5.62 -5.60
C LEU A 56 -4.75 -5.92 -4.33
N CYS A 57 -4.29 -4.88 -3.62
CA CYS A 57 -3.50 -5.05 -2.41
C CYS A 57 -4.25 -5.84 -1.32
N ARG A 58 -5.58 -5.65 -1.22
CA ARG A 58 -6.45 -6.33 -0.25
C ARG A 58 -6.88 -7.73 -0.69
N GLY A 59 -6.77 -8.04 -1.98
CA GLY A 59 -7.35 -9.24 -2.57
C GLY A 59 -8.87 -9.17 -2.72
N ASP A 60 -9.45 -7.96 -2.78
CA ASP A 60 -10.91 -7.76 -2.94
C ASP A 60 -11.38 -8.01 -4.37
N ILE A 61 -10.50 -7.80 -5.35
CA ILE A 61 -10.80 -7.92 -6.78
C ILE A 61 -9.82 -8.94 -7.36
N GLY A 62 -10.33 -10.14 -7.60
CA GLY A 62 -9.61 -11.28 -8.16
C GLY A 62 -10.31 -12.56 -7.77
N ASN A 63 -10.49 -13.49 -8.72
CA ASN A 63 -10.86 -14.86 -8.37
C ASN A 63 -9.80 -15.42 -7.39
N ASP A 64 -10.22 -16.32 -6.50
CA ASP A 64 -9.50 -16.98 -5.38
C ASP A 64 -8.11 -17.57 -5.71
N HIS A 65 -7.63 -17.42 -6.94
CA HIS A 65 -6.38 -17.92 -7.47
C HIS A 65 -5.26 -16.88 -7.68
N TYR A 66 -5.52 -15.58 -7.53
CA TYR A 66 -4.51 -14.53 -7.78
C TYR A 66 -4.40 -13.52 -6.64
N MET A 67 -3.88 -13.98 -5.49
CA MET A 67 -2.97 -13.10 -4.74
C MET A 67 -1.77 -12.86 -5.67
N ASP A 68 -1.73 -11.73 -6.37
CA ASP A 68 -0.61 -11.40 -7.26
C ASP A 68 0.67 -11.25 -6.43
N PRO A 69 1.61 -12.21 -6.48
CA PRO A 69 2.80 -12.17 -5.64
C PRO A 69 3.75 -11.04 -6.07
N THR A 70 3.53 -10.46 -7.26
CA THR A 70 4.32 -9.35 -7.81
C THR A 70 3.73 -7.98 -7.47
N ALA A 71 2.54 -7.93 -6.84
CA ALA A 71 2.02 -6.69 -6.29
C ALA A 71 2.98 -6.17 -5.23
N ARG A 72 3.41 -4.91 -5.41
CA ARG A 72 4.30 -4.23 -4.48
C ARG A 72 3.62 -3.91 -3.14
N CYS A 73 2.30 -4.03 -3.04
CA CYS A 73 1.54 -3.80 -1.82
C CYS A 73 0.85 -5.07 -1.30
N ARG A 74 0.78 -5.23 0.03
CA ARG A 74 0.15 -6.38 0.70
C ARG A 74 -0.47 -5.97 2.03
N TYR A 75 -1.67 -6.46 2.36
CA TYR A 75 -2.21 -6.33 3.72
C TYR A 75 -1.76 -7.51 4.57
N LYS A 76 -1.12 -7.22 5.71
CA LYS A 76 -0.66 -8.23 6.66
C LYS A 76 -1.47 -8.18 7.95
N PRO A 77 -1.69 -9.33 8.61
CA PRO A 77 -2.28 -9.35 9.94
C PRO A 77 -1.32 -8.67 10.93
N GLY A 78 -1.88 -7.82 11.78
CA GLY A 78 -1.21 -7.27 12.95
C GLY A 78 -1.07 -8.32 14.05
N SER A 79 -0.37 -7.95 15.11
CA SER A 79 -0.22 -8.77 16.32
C SER A 79 -1.56 -9.09 17.00
N ILE A 80 -2.59 -8.27 16.76
CA ILE A 80 -3.98 -8.54 17.11
C ILE A 80 -4.70 -9.00 15.84
N GLY A 81 -5.32 -10.19 15.85
CA GLY A 81 -5.81 -10.89 14.65
C GLY A 81 -6.85 -10.15 13.78
N TYR A 82 -7.40 -9.02 14.23
CA TYR A 82 -8.34 -8.20 13.49
C TYR A 82 -7.74 -6.89 12.95
N VAL A 83 -6.56 -6.51 13.41
CA VAL A 83 -5.85 -5.34 12.89
C VAL A 83 -5.10 -5.79 11.64
N ARG A 84 -5.24 -5.05 10.54
CA ARG A 84 -4.43 -5.25 9.34
C ARG A 84 -3.66 -3.98 9.07
N TYR A 85 -2.38 -4.10 8.79
CA TYR A 85 -1.57 -2.99 8.30
C TYR A 85 -1.22 -3.25 6.83
N LYS A 86 -1.07 -2.17 6.06
CA LYS A 86 -0.66 -2.26 4.67
C LYS A 86 0.86 -2.13 4.59
N GLU A 87 1.49 -3.07 3.90
CA GLU A 87 2.90 -3.04 3.52
C GLU A 87 3.02 -2.68 2.04
N GLU A 88 3.97 -1.83 1.68
CA GLU A 88 4.20 -1.42 0.30
C GLU A 88 5.70 -1.28 0.00
N THR A 89 6.18 -2.08 -0.94
CA THR A 89 7.56 -2.04 -1.45
C THR A 89 7.69 -0.89 -2.43
N LEU A 90 8.58 0.05 -2.11
CA LEU A 90 8.82 1.26 -2.90
C LEU A 90 10.05 1.13 -3.80
N SER A 91 11.10 0.46 -3.32
CA SER A 91 12.28 0.09 -4.12
C SER A 91 12.83 -1.25 -3.65
N ASP A 92 13.39 -1.99 -4.60
CA ASP A 92 14.11 -3.23 -4.34
C ASP A 92 15.61 -2.97 -4.08
N ASP A 93 16.15 -1.84 -4.57
CA ASP A 93 17.55 -1.43 -4.38
C ASP A 93 17.70 0.12 -4.30
N PRO A 94 18.01 0.69 -3.12
CA PRO A 94 18.03 0.02 -1.82
C PRO A 94 16.63 -0.50 -1.45
N GLY A 95 16.56 -1.61 -0.71
CA GLY A 95 15.30 -2.20 -0.27
C GLY A 95 14.53 -1.25 0.65
N ILE A 96 13.43 -0.69 0.15
CA ILE A 96 12.60 0.28 0.88
C ILE A 96 11.15 -0.19 0.89
N VAL A 97 10.61 -0.34 2.10
CA VAL A 97 9.25 -0.78 2.36
C VAL A 97 8.56 0.20 3.30
N MET A 98 7.34 0.58 2.95
CA MET A 98 6.47 1.45 3.74
C MET A 98 5.39 0.63 4.43
N PHE A 99 5.17 0.91 5.71
CA PHE A 99 4.08 0.31 6.48
C PHE A 99 3.08 1.40 6.86
N TYR A 100 1.82 1.21 6.47
CA TYR A 100 0.71 2.12 6.77
C TYR A 100 -0.14 1.56 7.90
N ASP A 101 -0.69 2.47 8.71
CA ASP A 101 -1.64 2.17 9.78
C ASP A 101 -1.09 1.16 10.82
N VAL A 102 0.23 1.19 11.07
CA VAL A 102 0.90 0.34 12.06
C VAL A 102 0.64 0.82 13.49
N ILE A 103 0.52 2.14 13.67
CA ILE A 103 0.29 2.80 14.95
C ILE A 103 -0.97 3.63 14.82
N SER A 104 -1.91 3.46 15.74
CA SER A 104 -3.13 4.26 15.80
C SER A 104 -2.83 5.71 16.23
N ASP A 105 -3.79 6.61 15.98
CA ASP A 105 -3.68 8.01 16.43
C ASP A 105 -3.54 8.13 17.96
N ALA A 106 -4.21 7.24 18.70
CA ALA A 106 -4.15 7.20 20.16
C ALA A 106 -2.76 6.78 20.66
N GLU A 107 -2.21 5.71 20.09
CA GLU A 107 -0.85 5.25 20.39
C GLU A 107 0.19 6.31 20.00
N SER A 108 0.02 6.94 18.84
CA SER A 108 0.87 8.03 18.37
C SER A 108 0.84 9.22 19.34
N SER A 109 -0.33 9.58 19.86
CA SER A 109 -0.44 10.63 20.88
C SER A 109 0.25 10.23 22.18
N ALA A 110 0.05 8.99 22.65
CA ALA A 110 0.69 8.51 23.87
C ALA A 110 2.23 8.54 23.75
N VAL A 111 2.78 8.06 22.63
CA VAL A 111 4.23 8.12 22.36
C VAL A 111 4.73 9.57 22.35
N ARG A 112 3.99 10.47 21.69
CA ARG A 112 4.32 11.90 21.67
C ARG A 112 4.32 12.52 23.06
N ASP A 113 3.33 12.18 23.88
CA ASP A 113 3.18 12.74 25.22
C ASP A 113 4.27 12.22 26.18
N MET A 114 4.63 10.93 26.07
CA MET A 114 5.78 10.35 26.77
C MET A 114 7.11 10.97 26.31
N ALA A 115 7.30 11.20 25.01
CA ALA A 115 8.52 11.82 24.51
C ALA A 115 8.67 13.27 25.03
N ARG A 116 7.57 14.02 25.13
CA ARG A 116 7.57 15.40 25.64
C ARG A 116 7.87 15.47 27.14
N SER A 117 7.39 14.52 27.94
CA SER A 117 7.61 14.53 29.39
C SER A 117 9.07 14.29 29.79
N GLN A 118 9.86 13.60 28.95
CA GLN A 118 11.29 13.34 29.20
C GLN A 118 12.23 14.47 28.77
N VAL A 119 11.79 15.40 27.92
CA VAL A 119 12.62 16.55 27.48
C VAL A 119 12.60 17.69 28.52
N GLY A 120 11.71 17.64 29.51
CA GLY A 120 11.52 18.67 30.53
C GLY A 120 12.34 18.51 31.83
N THR A 121 13.10 17.42 32.01
CA THR A 121 13.94 17.24 33.21
C THR A 121 15.38 17.69 32.92
N LYS A 122 15.57 19.01 32.82
CA LYS A 122 16.89 19.60 33.06
C LYS A 122 16.90 20.18 34.47
N TYR A 123 17.86 19.69 35.27
CA TYR A 123 18.25 20.18 36.59
C TYR A 123 18.48 21.69 36.61
#